data_AF-A0A2P2IE33-F1
#
_entry.id   AF-A0A2P2IE33-F1
#
_cell.length_a   1.000
_cell.length_b   1.000
_cell.length_c   1.000
_cell.angle_alpha   90.00
_cell.angle_beta   90.00
_cell.angle_gamma   90.00
#
_symmetry.space_group_name_H-M   'P 1'
#
loop_
_entity.id
_entity.type
_entity.pdbx_description
1 polymer ?
#
loop_
_entity_poly.entity_id
_entity_poly.type
_entity_poly.pdbx_seq_one_letter_code
_entity_poly.pdbx_strand_id
1 'polypeptide(L)'
;EIYNETIRDLLTSPVEAKNVAYDIKMTTDTRAPHTYVTNLKIVSVEKPAEIYSLLAMAQQHRAVAATNVNQHSSRSHSVFRMMLNGTNTKTSETCHGSLSLVDLAGSERLKESGSTGARLTETQNINRSLSNLGNVIMAIGQKQSHIPYRNSKLTHLLQPSLGGSSKTLMLVAVSPLDSCINETVNSLRFAAKVNSCHIGVAAKQLKKN
;
A
#
# COMPACT_ATOMS: atom_id res chain seq x y z
N GLU A 1 -7.40 -4.41 -0.50
CA GLU A 1 -6.43 -5.29 -1.20
C GLU A 1 -6.17 -4.78 -2.60
N ILE A 2 -4.94 -4.90 -3.09
CA ILE A 2 -4.58 -4.74 -4.50
C ILE A 2 -4.05 -6.09 -4.97
N TYR A 3 -4.81 -6.75 -5.84
CA TYR A 3 -4.43 -8.01 -6.45
C TYR A 3 -4.56 -7.91 -7.95
N ASN A 4 -3.50 -8.24 -8.67
CA ASN A 4 -3.49 -8.24 -10.14
C ASN A 4 -3.91 -6.87 -10.74
N GLU A 5 -3.46 -5.76 -10.15
CA GLU A 5 -3.87 -4.37 -10.47
C GLU A 5 -5.36 -4.05 -10.30
N THR A 6 -6.11 -4.92 -9.62
CA THR A 6 -7.51 -4.69 -9.22
C THR A 6 -7.59 -4.41 -7.73
N ILE A 7 -8.42 -3.43 -7.36
CA ILE A 7 -8.67 -3.07 -5.96
C ILE A 7 -9.92 -3.80 -5.47
N ARG A 8 -9.83 -4.35 -4.25
CA ARG A 8 -10.95 -4.95 -3.53
C ARG A 8 -11.04 -4.37 -2.12
N ASP A 9 -12.27 -4.08 -1.69
CA ASP A 9 -12.55 -3.75 -0.30
C ASP A 9 -12.65 -5.03 0.52
N LEU A 10 -11.86 -5.11 1.60
CA LEU A 10 -11.86 -6.26 2.50
C LEU A 10 -12.79 -6.08 3.71
N LEU A 11 -13.39 -4.90 3.90
CA LEU A 11 -14.36 -4.63 4.98
C LEU A 11 -15.82 -4.81 4.54
N THR A 12 -16.01 -5.06 3.24
CA THR A 12 -17.31 -5.23 2.59
C THR A 12 -17.52 -6.71 2.28
N SER A 13 -18.75 -7.20 2.42
CA SER A 13 -19.04 -8.59 2.10
C SER A 13 -18.89 -8.84 0.59
N PRO A 14 -18.56 -10.07 0.15
CA PRO A 14 -18.47 -10.39 -1.29
C PRO A 14 -19.76 -10.10 -2.07
N VAL A 15 -20.92 -10.14 -1.40
CA VAL A 15 -22.23 -9.86 -2.00
C VAL A 15 -22.38 -8.36 -2.27
N GLU A 16 -22.06 -7.52 -1.30
CA GLU A 16 -22.13 -6.05 -1.43
C GLU A 16 -21.05 -5.51 -2.37
N ALA A 17 -19.87 -6.12 -2.39
CA ALA A 17 -18.78 -5.73 -3.27
C ALA A 17 -19.00 -6.14 -4.74
N LYS A 18 -20.05 -6.93 -5.03
CA LYS A 18 -20.33 -7.43 -6.37
C LYS A 18 -20.65 -6.27 -7.32
N ASN A 19 -19.95 -6.22 -8.45
CA ASN A 19 -20.08 -5.18 -9.48
C ASN A 19 -19.75 -3.74 -9.01
N VAL A 20 -19.08 -3.59 -7.88
CA VAL A 20 -18.59 -2.28 -7.43
C VAL A 20 -17.21 -2.02 -8.03
N ALA A 21 -17.05 -0.88 -8.70
CA ALA A 21 -15.77 -0.42 -9.20
C ALA A 21 -15.04 0.43 -8.14
N TYR A 22 -13.74 0.17 -7.98
CA TYR A 22 -12.89 0.86 -7.01
C TYR A 22 -11.75 1.58 -7.75
N ASP A 23 -11.82 2.91 -7.80
CA ASP A 23 -10.86 3.74 -8.50
C ASP A 23 -10.12 4.68 -7.56
N ILE A 24 -8.82 4.84 -7.82
CA ILE A 24 -7.98 5.79 -7.06
C ILE A 24 -8.21 7.18 -7.63
N LYS A 25 -8.66 8.08 -6.77
CA LYS A 25 -8.84 9.51 -7.05
C LYS A 25 -7.96 10.34 -6.11
N MET A 26 -7.67 11.57 -6.52
CA MET A 26 -7.00 12.56 -5.69
C MET A 26 -8.04 13.57 -5.21
N THR A 27 -7.87 14.07 -3.99
CA THR A 27 -8.74 15.14 -3.49
C THR A 27 -8.62 16.41 -4.29
N THR A 28 -9.70 17.19 -4.28
CA THR A 28 -9.75 18.53 -4.86
C THR A 28 -9.09 19.59 -3.97
N ASP A 29 -8.88 19.30 -2.69
CA ASP A 29 -8.18 20.20 -1.77
C ASP A 29 -6.68 20.20 -2.09
N THR A 30 -6.25 21.26 -2.79
CA THR A 30 -4.86 21.48 -3.18
C THR A 30 -3.94 21.75 -1.99
N ARG A 31 -4.48 22.08 -0.81
CA ARG A 31 -3.70 22.35 0.40
C ARG A 31 -3.23 21.06 1.08
N ALA A 32 -4.02 20.01 0.99
CA ALA A 32 -3.72 18.69 1.53
C ALA A 32 -4.12 17.61 0.52
N PRO A 33 -3.41 17.53 -0.63
CA PRO A 33 -3.72 16.54 -1.64
C PRO A 33 -3.50 15.15 -1.06
N HIS A 34 -4.55 14.34 -1.04
CA HIS A 34 -4.46 12.94 -0.66
C HIS A 34 -5.19 12.06 -1.66
N THR A 35 -4.69 10.84 -1.81
CA THR A 35 -5.36 9.83 -2.62
C THR A 35 -6.42 9.12 -1.79
N TYR A 36 -7.52 8.75 -2.43
CA TYR A 36 -8.57 7.92 -1.85
C TYR A 36 -9.08 6.96 -2.91
N VAL A 37 -9.76 5.91 -2.48
CA VAL A 37 -10.38 4.93 -3.39
C VAL A 37 -11.89 5.11 -3.31
N THR A 38 -12.56 5.21 -4.46
CA THR A 38 -14.01 5.35 -4.53
C THR A 38 -14.70 4.11 -3.97
N ASN A 39 -15.89 4.30 -3.39
CA ASN A 39 -16.77 3.23 -2.92
C ASN A 39 -16.19 2.32 -1.81
N LEU A 40 -15.02 2.63 -1.25
CA LEU A 40 -14.53 1.93 -0.06
C LEU A 40 -15.45 2.19 1.12
N LYS A 41 -15.72 1.14 1.89
CA LYS A 41 -16.36 1.26 3.18
C LYS A 41 -15.43 1.94 4.16
N ILE A 42 -15.91 3.03 4.76
CA ILE A 42 -15.23 3.76 5.84
C ILE A 42 -15.99 3.48 7.12
N VAL A 43 -15.30 2.93 8.11
CA VAL A 43 -15.88 2.56 9.40
C VAL A 43 -15.33 3.49 10.47
N SER A 44 -16.21 4.16 11.21
CA SER A 44 -15.83 4.92 12.40
C SER A 44 -15.49 3.93 13.52
N VAL A 45 -14.39 4.18 14.23
CA VAL A 45 -13.94 3.37 15.34
C VAL A 45 -13.70 4.24 16.57
N GLU A 46 -14.10 3.76 17.73
CA GLU A 46 -13.95 4.44 19.02
C GLU A 46 -13.06 3.67 19.99
N LYS A 47 -12.89 2.35 19.77
CA LYS A 47 -12.13 1.47 20.65
C LYS A 47 -11.11 0.62 19.90
N PRO A 48 -9.93 0.33 20.49
CA PRO A 48 -8.94 -0.55 19.86
C PRO A 48 -9.49 -1.94 19.47
N ALA A 49 -10.43 -2.49 20.24
CA ALA A 49 -11.06 -3.79 19.97
C ALA A 49 -11.79 -3.84 18.61
N GLU A 50 -12.34 -2.72 18.15
CA GLU A 50 -13.03 -2.62 16.86
C GLU A 50 -12.02 -2.70 15.71
N ILE A 51 -10.84 -2.09 15.88
CA ILE A 51 -9.74 -2.16 14.92
C ILE A 51 -9.28 -3.61 14.75
N TYR A 52 -9.06 -4.34 15.84
CA TYR A 52 -8.67 -5.75 15.77
C TYR A 52 -9.73 -6.62 15.08
N SER A 53 -11.01 -6.38 15.37
CA SER A 53 -12.12 -7.08 14.71
C SER A 53 -12.15 -6.82 13.20
N LEU A 54 -11.94 -5.57 12.78
CA LEU A 54 -11.87 -5.20 11.36
C LEU A 54 -10.67 -5.82 10.65
N LEU A 55 -9.50 -5.88 11.31
CA LEU A 55 -8.31 -6.53 10.78
C LEU A 55 -8.52 -8.04 10.62
N ALA A 56 -9.12 -8.71 11.60
CA ALA A 56 -9.43 -10.12 11.54
C ALA A 56 -10.42 -10.45 10.40
N MET A 57 -11.48 -9.64 10.24
CA MET A 57 -12.42 -9.76 9.11
C MET A 57 -11.70 -9.59 7.77
N ALA A 58 -10.87 -8.55 7.64
CA ALA A 58 -10.14 -8.29 6.40
C ALA A 58 -9.19 -9.45 6.04
N GLN A 59 -8.53 -10.04 7.04
CA GLN A 59 -7.66 -11.20 6.87
C GLN A 59 -8.46 -12.43 6.42
N GLN A 60 -9.64 -12.67 7.00
CA GLN A 60 -10.52 -13.76 6.59
C GLN A 60 -10.99 -13.59 5.15
N HIS A 61 -11.45 -12.40 4.76
CA HIS A 61 -11.87 -12.13 3.37
C HIS A 61 -10.72 -12.29 2.38
N ARG A 62 -9.51 -11.86 2.75
CA ARG A 62 -8.29 -12.09 1.95
C ARG A 62 -7.99 -13.59 1.78
N ALA A 63 -8.20 -14.39 2.82
CA ALA A 63 -7.97 -15.84 2.78
C ALA A 63 -9.03 -16.62 1.99
N VAL A 64 -10.31 -16.25 2.08
CA VAL A 64 -11.40 -16.96 1.37
C VAL A 64 -11.24 -16.86 -0.16
N ALA A 65 -10.76 -15.72 -0.66
CA ALA A 65 -10.40 -15.53 -2.07
C ALA A 65 -9.24 -16.44 -2.56
N ALA A 66 -8.56 -17.16 -1.65
CA ALA A 66 -7.39 -17.98 -1.92
C ALA A 66 -7.69 -19.47 -2.24
N THR A 67 -8.92 -19.93 -2.10
CA THR A 67 -9.31 -21.32 -2.44
C THR A 67 -9.11 -21.57 -3.96
N ASN A 68 -8.31 -22.52 -4.48
CA ASN A 68 -8.07 -23.91 -4.08
C ASN A 68 -6.61 -24.40 -4.32
N VAL A 69 -5.65 -23.55 -4.72
CA VAL A 69 -4.21 -23.92 -4.92
C VAL A 69 -3.29 -22.69 -4.70
N ASN A 70 -3.82 -21.58 -4.19
CA ASN A 70 -3.16 -20.28 -4.27
C ASN A 70 -2.79 -19.77 -2.88
N GLN A 71 -1.50 -19.69 -2.59
CA GLN A 71 -0.99 -18.88 -1.49
C GLN A 71 -1.18 -17.40 -1.86
N HIS A 72 -2.43 -16.91 -1.73
CA HIS A 72 -2.86 -15.59 -2.22
C HIS A 72 -2.25 -14.44 -1.40
N SER A 73 -1.95 -14.69 -0.11
CA SER A 73 -1.34 -13.70 0.78
C SER A 73 0.05 -13.24 0.31
N SER A 74 0.86 -14.11 -0.29
CA SER A 74 2.14 -13.71 -0.88
C SER A 74 2.00 -13.03 -2.25
N ARG A 75 0.77 -12.96 -2.79
CA ARG A 75 0.49 -12.56 -4.18
C ARG A 75 -0.41 -11.34 -4.30
N SER A 76 -0.80 -10.74 -3.18
CA SER A 76 -1.57 -9.49 -3.16
C SER A 76 -0.95 -8.51 -2.18
N HIS A 77 -1.16 -7.21 -2.42
CA HIS A 77 -0.79 -6.16 -1.47
C HIS A 77 -2.00 -5.81 -0.63
N SER A 78 -1.82 -5.71 0.69
CA SER A 78 -2.84 -5.19 1.59
C SER A 78 -2.47 -3.79 2.05
N VAL A 79 -3.43 -2.86 1.96
CA VAL A 79 -3.27 -1.50 2.46
C VAL A 79 -4.40 -1.26 3.44
N PHE A 80 -4.05 -1.17 4.72
CA PHE A 80 -4.94 -0.75 5.78
C PHE A 80 -4.65 0.73 6.08
N ARG A 81 -5.69 1.57 6.06
CA ARG A 81 -5.55 3.00 6.32
C ARG A 81 -6.47 3.41 7.46
N MET A 82 -5.88 4.02 8.47
CA MET A 82 -6.57 4.67 9.57
C MET A 82 -6.46 6.18 9.41
N MET A 83 -7.59 6.87 9.53
CA MET A 83 -7.66 8.33 9.56
C MET A 83 -7.83 8.77 11.02
N LEU A 84 -6.99 9.69 11.46
CA LEU A 84 -6.92 10.16 12.84
C LEU A 84 -7.29 11.63 12.85
N ASN A 85 -8.31 11.97 13.63
CA ASN A 85 -8.72 13.36 13.86
C ASN A 85 -8.53 13.65 15.35
N GLY A 86 -7.75 14.69 15.64
CA GLY A 86 -7.50 15.13 17.00
C GLY A 86 -7.93 16.58 17.19
N THR A 87 -8.50 16.88 18.36
CA THR A 87 -8.84 18.24 18.76
C THR A 87 -8.18 18.53 20.10
N ASN A 88 -7.39 19.60 20.16
CA ASN A 88 -6.88 20.10 21.42
C ASN A 88 -7.97 20.94 22.08
N THR A 89 -8.52 20.47 23.21
CA THR A 89 -9.61 21.17 23.91
C THR A 89 -9.19 22.49 24.55
N LYS A 90 -7.88 22.71 24.78
CA LYS A 90 -7.36 23.95 25.37
C LYS A 90 -7.13 25.05 24.33
N THR A 91 -6.65 24.67 23.14
CA THR A 91 -6.30 25.63 22.06
C THR A 91 -7.34 25.68 20.94
N SER A 92 -8.33 24.78 20.97
CA SER A 92 -9.29 24.53 19.88
C SER A 92 -8.66 24.15 18.54
N GLU A 93 -7.36 23.84 18.52
CA GLU A 93 -6.67 23.41 17.31
C GLU A 93 -7.11 22.00 16.91
N THR A 94 -7.35 21.79 15.62
CA THR A 94 -7.62 20.47 15.06
C THR A 94 -6.42 19.98 14.24
N CYS A 95 -6.11 18.70 14.37
CA CYS A 95 -5.11 18.01 13.58
C CYS A 95 -5.72 16.81 12.88
N HIS A 96 -5.26 16.56 11.66
CA HIS A 96 -5.66 15.43 10.86
C HIS A 96 -4.41 14.66 10.47
N GLY A 97 -4.44 13.35 10.66
CA GLY A 97 -3.35 12.45 10.33
C GLY A 97 -3.86 11.18 9.68
N SER A 98 -2.96 10.45 9.05
CA SER A 98 -3.27 9.11 8.55
C SER A 98 -2.13 8.16 8.83
N LEU A 99 -2.48 6.98 9.34
CA LEU A 99 -1.58 5.84 9.44
C LEU A 99 -1.95 4.86 8.33
N SER A 100 -0.98 4.54 7.47
CA SER A 100 -1.13 3.49 6.46
C SER A 100 -0.20 2.33 6.81
N LEU A 101 -0.78 1.16 7.05
CA LEU A 101 -0.06 -0.11 7.20
C LEU A 101 -0.15 -0.85 5.88
N VAL A 102 1.00 -1.13 5.29
CA VAL A 102 1.12 -1.69 3.94
C VAL A 102 1.85 -3.01 4.04
N ASP A 103 1.15 -4.09 3.72
CA ASP A 103 1.71 -5.44 3.56
C ASP A 103 1.87 -5.73 2.08
N LEU A 104 3.12 -5.89 1.64
CA LEU A 104 3.44 -6.06 0.22
C LEU A 104 3.48 -7.55 -0.14
N ALA A 105 3.12 -7.85 -1.39
CA ALA A 105 3.33 -9.16 -1.98
C ALA A 105 4.83 -9.52 -2.01
N GLY A 106 5.11 -10.81 -2.15
CA GLY A 106 6.45 -11.35 -2.27
C GLY A 106 7.22 -10.74 -3.45
N SER A 107 8.53 -10.55 -3.26
CA SER A 107 9.44 -9.95 -4.25
C SER A 107 10.09 -10.97 -5.17
N GLU A 108 9.76 -12.26 -5.03
CA GLU A 108 10.38 -13.35 -5.75
C GLU A 108 10.16 -13.29 -7.27
N ARG A 109 11.19 -13.67 -8.01
CA ARG A 109 11.22 -13.54 -9.47
C ARG A 109 10.55 -14.72 -10.18
N LEU A 110 9.90 -14.39 -11.30
CA LEU A 110 9.23 -15.31 -12.23
C LEU A 110 10.07 -16.52 -12.68
N LYS A 111 11.40 -16.37 -12.79
CA LYS A 111 12.27 -17.45 -13.28
C LYS A 111 12.34 -18.64 -12.33
N GLU A 112 12.06 -18.43 -11.05
CA GLU A 112 12.09 -19.48 -10.04
C GLU A 112 10.71 -20.13 -9.83
N SER A 113 9.62 -19.50 -10.31
CA SER A 113 8.25 -19.97 -10.03
C SER A 113 7.72 -21.03 -11.01
N GLY A 114 8.35 -21.21 -12.17
CA GLY A 114 7.89 -22.16 -13.20
C GLY A 114 6.47 -21.91 -13.75
N SER A 115 5.90 -20.72 -13.52
CA SER A 115 4.49 -20.43 -13.80
C SER A 115 4.20 -20.26 -15.30
N THR A 116 3.12 -20.88 -15.79
CA THR A 116 2.64 -20.79 -17.19
C THR A 116 1.23 -20.18 -17.29
N GLY A 117 0.86 -19.68 -18.46
CA GLY A 117 -0.49 -19.17 -18.75
C GLY A 117 -0.95 -18.04 -17.82
N ALA A 118 -2.17 -18.13 -17.29
CA ALA A 118 -2.75 -17.10 -16.40
C ALA A 118 -1.91 -16.83 -15.14
N ARG A 119 -1.20 -17.84 -14.64
CA ARG A 119 -0.31 -17.75 -13.47
C ARG A 119 0.92 -16.89 -13.75
N LEU A 120 1.41 -16.91 -14.99
CA LEU A 120 2.50 -16.06 -15.45
C LEU A 120 2.07 -14.59 -15.46
N THR A 121 0.90 -14.31 -16.05
CA THR A 121 0.33 -12.95 -16.10
C THR A 121 0.10 -12.37 -14.70
N GLU A 122 -0.46 -13.19 -13.79
CA GLU A 122 -0.63 -12.82 -12.38
C GLU A 122 0.71 -12.43 -11.74
N THR A 123 1.71 -13.31 -11.85
CA THR A 123 3.03 -13.10 -11.24
C THR A 123 3.75 -11.90 -11.86
N GLN A 124 3.57 -11.64 -13.17
CA GLN A 124 4.06 -10.43 -13.84
C GLN A 124 3.40 -9.17 -13.30
N ASN A 125 2.08 -9.19 -13.06
CA ASN A 125 1.35 -8.05 -12.53
C ASN A 125 1.79 -7.73 -11.09
N ILE A 126 1.99 -8.76 -10.27
CA ILE A 126 2.51 -8.61 -8.90
C ILE A 126 3.91 -7.99 -8.93
N ASN A 127 4.83 -8.56 -9.70
CA ASN A 127 6.19 -8.04 -9.81
C ASN A 127 6.27 -6.65 -10.46
N ARG A 128 5.33 -6.33 -11.37
CA ARG A 128 5.21 -4.99 -11.96
C ARG A 128 4.93 -3.94 -10.88
N SER A 129 4.02 -4.21 -9.95
CA SER A 129 3.69 -3.26 -8.89
C SER A 129 4.90 -2.93 -7.99
N LEU A 130 5.70 -3.94 -7.59
CA LEU A 130 6.93 -3.76 -6.82
C LEU A 130 8.05 -3.08 -7.63
N SER A 131 8.18 -3.43 -8.90
CA SER A 131 9.15 -2.78 -9.81
C SER A 131 8.82 -1.29 -9.97
N ASN A 132 7.54 -0.96 -10.13
CA ASN A 132 7.10 0.43 -10.21
C ASN A 132 7.29 1.19 -8.89
N LEU A 133 7.12 0.52 -7.74
CA LEU A 133 7.46 1.11 -6.45
C LEU A 133 8.94 1.52 -6.41
N GLY A 134 9.85 0.67 -6.88
CA GLY A 134 11.25 1.02 -6.99
C GLY A 134 11.55 2.13 -7.99
N ASN A 135 10.87 2.15 -9.14
CA ASN A 135 11.01 3.22 -10.12
C ASN A 135 10.59 4.58 -9.55
N VAL A 136 9.48 4.63 -8.80
CA VAL A 136 9.02 5.85 -8.12
C VAL A 136 10.04 6.34 -7.12
N ILE A 137 10.55 5.46 -6.25
CA ILE A 137 11.54 5.82 -5.22
C ILE A 137 12.84 6.32 -5.87
N MET A 138 13.30 5.66 -6.94
CA MET A 138 14.47 6.11 -7.69
C MET A 138 14.24 7.48 -8.35
N ALA A 139 13.08 7.70 -8.98
CA ALA A 139 12.76 8.97 -9.61
C ALA A 139 12.73 10.12 -8.58
N ILE A 140 12.20 9.87 -7.37
CA ILE A 140 12.20 10.83 -6.27
C ILE A 140 13.64 11.11 -5.83
N GLY A 141 14.44 10.08 -5.59
CA GLY A 141 15.83 10.22 -5.15
C GLY A 141 16.71 10.97 -6.15
N GLN A 142 16.43 10.82 -7.44
CA GLN A 142 17.08 11.54 -8.54
C GLN A 142 16.49 12.93 -8.82
N LYS A 143 15.47 13.35 -8.07
CA LYS A 143 14.76 14.62 -8.27
C LYS A 143 14.26 14.82 -9.71
N GLN A 144 13.76 13.74 -10.33
CA GLN A 144 13.17 13.83 -11.67
C GLN A 144 11.95 14.73 -11.66
N SER A 145 11.72 15.45 -12.75
CA SER A 145 10.55 16.34 -12.90
C SER A 145 9.22 15.58 -12.91
N HIS A 146 9.22 14.37 -13.49
CA HIS A 146 8.05 13.52 -13.56
C HIS A 146 8.28 12.23 -12.75
N ILE A 147 7.43 12.01 -11.74
CA ILE A 147 7.46 10.79 -10.92
C ILE A 147 6.31 9.86 -11.38
N PRO A 148 6.59 8.61 -11.77
CA PRO A 148 5.62 7.73 -12.43
C PRO A 148 4.65 7.02 -11.45
N TYR A 149 4.01 7.77 -10.55
CA TYR A 149 3.08 7.21 -9.55
C TYR A 149 1.94 6.41 -10.16
N ARG A 150 1.50 6.76 -11.38
CA ARG A 150 0.34 6.13 -12.04
C ARG A 150 0.66 4.79 -12.71
N ASN A 151 1.92 4.35 -12.73
CA ASN A 151 2.31 3.11 -13.41
C ASN A 151 1.80 1.83 -12.71
N SER A 152 1.42 1.91 -11.43
CA SER A 152 0.66 0.85 -10.75
C SER A 152 -0.35 1.45 -9.78
N LYS A 153 -1.41 0.70 -9.47
CA LYS A 153 -2.40 1.08 -8.45
C LYS A 153 -1.73 1.24 -7.08
N LEU A 154 -0.74 0.40 -6.77
CA LEU A 154 0.02 0.50 -5.52
C LEU A 154 0.75 1.84 -5.41
N THR A 155 1.54 2.22 -6.41
CA THR A 155 2.29 3.48 -6.37
C THR A 155 1.39 4.70 -6.41
N HIS A 156 0.25 4.61 -7.11
CA HIS A 156 -0.72 5.69 -7.17
C HIS A 156 -1.39 5.87 -5.80
N LEU A 157 -1.77 4.77 -5.13
CA LEU A 157 -2.38 4.83 -3.81
C LEU A 157 -1.38 5.35 -2.75
N LEU A 158 -0.11 4.99 -2.86
CA LEU A 158 0.96 5.39 -1.94
C LEU A 158 1.62 6.73 -2.28
N GLN A 159 1.15 7.44 -3.31
CA GLN A 159 1.70 8.74 -3.71
C GLN A 159 1.86 9.72 -2.52
N PRO A 160 0.89 9.88 -1.59
CA PRO A 160 1.08 10.76 -0.43
C PRO A 160 2.18 10.27 0.53
N SER A 161 2.35 8.96 0.68
CA SER A 161 3.37 8.36 1.54
C SER A 161 4.79 8.50 0.96
N LEU A 162 4.90 8.58 -0.36
CA LEU A 162 6.18 8.66 -1.09
C LEU A 162 6.53 10.09 -1.54
N GLY A 163 5.56 11.01 -1.53
CA GLY A 163 5.68 12.37 -2.08
C GLY A 163 6.02 13.48 -1.07
N GLY A 164 6.50 13.15 0.13
CA GLY A 164 7.18 14.10 1.02
C GLY A 164 6.37 14.81 2.10
N SER A 165 5.07 14.57 2.20
CA SER A 165 4.26 15.04 3.33
C SER A 165 3.99 13.97 4.39
N SER A 166 4.70 12.84 4.31
CA SER A 166 4.52 11.67 5.19
C SER A 166 5.83 11.25 5.85
N LYS A 167 5.71 10.70 7.07
CA LYS A 167 6.79 9.89 7.66
C LYS A 167 6.59 8.46 7.22
N THR A 168 7.60 7.89 6.56
CA THR A 168 7.50 6.56 5.97
C THR A 168 8.62 5.68 6.50
N LEU A 169 8.25 4.52 7.05
CA LEU A 169 9.16 3.49 7.51
C LEU A 169 8.98 2.27 6.60
N MET A 170 10.08 1.75 6.08
CA MET A 170 10.10 0.50 5.34
C MET A 170 10.76 -0.58 6.20
N LEU A 171 10.08 -1.71 6.35
CA LEU A 171 10.65 -2.93 6.94
C LEU A 171 11.03 -3.89 5.82
N VAL A 172 12.23 -4.45 5.90
CA VAL A 172 12.77 -5.37 4.90
C VAL A 172 12.96 -6.71 5.58
N ALA A 173 12.07 -7.66 5.28
CA ALA A 173 12.19 -9.04 5.76
C ALA A 173 13.03 -9.85 4.77
N VAL A 174 14.07 -10.50 5.27
CA VAL A 174 14.97 -11.35 4.47
C VAL A 174 15.07 -12.74 5.08
N SER A 175 15.29 -13.75 4.23
CA SER A 175 15.50 -15.12 4.68
C SER A 175 16.98 -15.34 5.02
N PRO A 176 17.30 -16.05 6.12
CA PRO A 176 18.67 -16.42 6.46
C PRO A 176 19.17 -17.67 5.70
N LEU A 177 18.32 -18.30 4.87
CA LEU A 177 18.67 -19.53 4.17
C LEU A 177 19.59 -19.27 2.97
N ASP A 178 20.59 -20.13 2.79
CA ASP A 178 21.54 -20.05 1.67
C ASP A 178 20.84 -20.12 0.31
N SER A 179 19.78 -20.92 0.19
CA SER A 179 18.98 -21.03 -1.03
C SER A 179 18.29 -19.71 -1.42
N CYS A 180 18.15 -18.77 -0.50
CA CYS A 180 17.51 -17.48 -0.71
C CYS A 180 18.51 -16.33 -0.91
N ILE A 181 19.82 -16.59 -0.96
CA ILE A 181 20.86 -15.54 -0.95
C ILE A 181 20.67 -14.50 -2.06
N ASN A 182 20.28 -14.92 -3.27
CA ASN A 182 20.05 -14.02 -4.39
C ASN A 182 18.89 -13.04 -4.13
N GLU A 183 17.79 -13.54 -3.57
CA GLU A 183 16.63 -12.71 -3.22
C GLU A 183 16.92 -11.81 -2.03
N THR A 184 17.66 -12.30 -1.02
CA THR A 184 18.14 -11.48 0.09
C THR A 184 19.00 -10.31 -0.40
N VAL A 185 19.95 -10.55 -1.31
CA VAL A 185 20.77 -9.49 -1.91
C VAL A 185 19.93 -8.50 -2.71
N ASN A 186 18.92 -8.97 -3.46
CA ASN A 186 18.01 -8.09 -4.19
C ASN A 186 17.22 -7.17 -3.24
N SER A 187 16.65 -7.73 -2.19
CA SER A 187 15.89 -6.99 -1.17
C SER A 187 16.75 -5.96 -0.43
N LEU A 188 17.98 -6.31 -0.06
CA LEU A 188 18.92 -5.38 0.57
C LEU A 188 19.38 -4.26 -0.37
N ARG A 189 19.64 -4.56 -1.65
CA ARG A 189 19.95 -3.53 -2.66
C ARG A 189 18.78 -2.58 -2.85
N PHE A 190 17.54 -3.10 -2.83
CA PHE A 190 16.35 -2.28 -2.88
C PHE A 190 16.25 -1.38 -1.65
N ALA A 191 16.39 -1.94 -0.45
CA ALA A 191 16.41 -1.20 0.81
C ALA A 191 17.44 -0.07 0.83
N ALA A 192 18.65 -0.33 0.34
CA ALA A 192 19.71 0.69 0.23
C ALA A 192 19.30 1.87 -0.66
N LYS A 193 18.61 1.60 -1.78
CA LYS A 193 18.06 2.65 -2.66
C LYS A 193 16.92 3.43 -2.01
N VAL A 194 16.09 2.77 -1.21
CA VAL A 194 15.02 3.43 -0.45
C VAL A 194 15.62 4.36 0.60
N ASN A 195 16.63 3.88 1.33
CA ASN A 195 17.31 4.65 2.37
C ASN A 195 18.06 5.87 1.84
N SER A 196 18.59 5.81 0.61
CA SER A 196 19.23 6.97 -0.01
C SER A 196 18.24 8.01 -0.55
N CYS A 197 16.95 7.67 -0.64
CA CYS A 197 15.91 8.56 -1.14
C CYS A 197 15.41 9.52 -0.05
N HIS A 198 15.68 10.81 -0.22
CA HIS A 198 15.10 11.85 0.63
C HIS A 198 13.73 12.27 0.08
N ILE A 199 12.67 11.72 0.68
CA ILE A 199 11.29 12.02 0.27
C ILE A 199 10.82 13.42 0.71
N GLY A 200 11.47 14.06 1.67
CA GLY A 200 11.12 15.40 2.17
C GLY A 200 10.91 15.44 3.69
N VAL A 201 10.44 16.58 4.21
CA VAL A 201 10.14 16.76 5.64
C VAL A 201 8.64 16.77 5.84
N ALA A 202 8.14 15.85 6.66
CA ALA A 202 6.73 15.79 7.00
C ALA A 202 6.28 17.09 7.70
N ALA A 203 5.25 17.75 7.16
CA ALA A 203 4.71 18.98 7.69
C ALA A 203 3.47 18.73 8.56
N LYS A 204 3.29 19.52 9.64
CA LYS A 204 2.10 19.47 10.48
C LYS A 204 0.91 20.07 9.71
N GLN A 205 -0.12 19.28 9.47
CA GLN A 205 -1.37 19.73 8.83
C GLN A 205 -2.32 20.29 9.91
N LEU A 206 -2.25 21.60 10.14
CA LEU A 206 -3.19 22.33 11.01
C LEU A 206 -4.33 22.89 10.17
N LYS A 207 -5.57 22.59 10.54
CA LYS A 207 -6.71 23.41 10.09
C LYS A 207 -6.80 24.61 11.03
N LYS A 208 -6.53 25.80 10.52
CA LYS A 208 -6.97 27.03 11.17
C LYS A 208 -8.46 27.20 10.85
N ASN A 209 -9.27 27.40 11.89
CA ASN A 209 -10.68 27.77 11.77
C ASN A 209 -10.81 29.12 11.09
#